data_AF-A0A151K2L8-F1
#
_entry.id   AF-A0A151K2L8-F1
#
_cell.length_a   1.000
_cell.length_b   1.000
_cell.length_c   1.000
_cell.angle_alpha   90.00
_cell.angle_beta   90.00
_cell.angle_gamma   90.00
#
_symmetry.space_group_name_H-M   'P 1'
#
loop_
_entity.id
_entity.type
_entity.pdbx_description
1 polymer ?
#
loop_
_entity_poly.entity_id
_entity_poly.type
_entity_poly.pdbx_seq_one_letter_code
_entity_poly.pdbx_strand_id
1 'polypeptide(L)' 'LYKLAKKVLCTPATSTPSERVFSIAGLLINNKRSSVCPSTVNKVIFIHDNYELCKQICDADSQ' A
#
# COMPACT_ATOMS: atom_id res chain seq x y z
N LEU A 1 -0.23 19.93 -22.59
CA LEU A 1 0.35 18.61 -22.96
C LEU A 1 1.13 17.95 -21.81
N TYR A 2 2.10 18.62 -21.17
CA TYR A 2 2.91 18.05 -20.07
C TYR A 2 2.12 17.37 -18.93
N LYS A 3 1.05 18.01 -18.42
CA LYS A 3 0.23 17.47 -17.33
C LYS A 3 -0.47 16.14 -17.68
N LEU A 4 -0.84 15.96 -18.96
CA LEU A 4 -1.51 14.74 -19.43
C LEU A 4 -0.50 13.60 -19.59
N ALA A 5 0.68 13.89 -20.16
CA ALA A 5 1.76 12.92 -20.30
C ALA A 5 2.20 12.34 -18.95
N LYS A 6 2.30 13.19 -17.91
CA LYS A 6 2.61 12.74 -16.53
C LYS A 6 1.56 11.76 -15.99
N LYS A 7 0.26 12.04 -16.17
CA LYS A 7 -0.80 11.13 -15.70
C LYS A 7 -0.79 9.79 -16.42
N VAL A 8 -0.60 9.79 -17.75
CA VAL A 8 -0.65 8.57 -18.56
C VAL A 8 0.59 7.70 -18.33
N LEU A 9 1.78 8.30 -18.26
CA LEU A 9 3.05 7.56 -18.12
C LEU A 9 3.35 7.13 -16.68
N CYS A 10 2.77 7.78 -15.66
CA CYS A 10 2.92 7.36 -14.27
C CYS A 10 1.98 6.21 -13.88
N THR A 11 0.98 5.90 -14.71
CA THR A 11 0.11 4.74 -14.45
C THR A 11 0.84 3.49 -14.93
N PRO A 12 1.16 2.53 -14.05
CA PRO A 12 1.78 1.29 -14.49
C PRO A 12 0.86 0.62 -15.52
N ALA A 13 1.44 0.17 -16.64
CA ALA A 13 0.68 -0.46 -17.74
C ALA A 13 0.07 -1.82 -17.36
N THR A 14 0.33 -2.29 -16.14
CA THR A 14 0.03 -3.65 -15.70
C THR A 14 -0.64 -3.65 -14.32
N SER A 15 -1.50 -4.65 -14.08
CA SER A 15 -2.14 -4.95 -12.78
C SER A 15 -1.17 -5.50 -11.73
N THR A 16 0.10 -5.73 -12.09
CA THR A 16 1.14 -6.33 -11.25
C THR A 16 1.33 -5.67 -9.87
N PRO A 17 1.23 -4.34 -9.70
CA PRO A 17 1.29 -3.76 -8.35
C PRO A 17 0.08 -4.15 -7.49
N SER A 18 -1.13 -4.17 -8.06
CA SER A 18 -2.34 -4.59 -7.35
C SER A 18 -2.30 -6.08 -7.01
N GLU A 19 -1.77 -6.92 -7.91
CA GLU A 19 -1.60 -8.36 -7.67
C GLU A 19 -0.59 -8.64 -6.55
N ARG A 20 0.49 -7.85 -6.48
CA ARG A 20 1.47 -7.94 -5.39
C ARG A 20 0.82 -7.60 -4.05
N VAL A 21 0.05 -6.52 -4.00
CA VAL A 21 -0.71 -6.12 -2.80
C VAL A 21 -1.71 -7.21 -2.41
N PHE A 22 -2.44 -7.78 -3.36
CA PHE A 22 -3.42 -8.84 -3.10
C PHE A 22 -2.75 -10.15 -2.64
N SER A 23 -1.57 -10.47 -3.16
CA SER A 23 -0.78 -11.63 -2.73
C SER A 23 -0.27 -11.47 -1.30
N ILE A 24 0.27 -10.29 -0.95
CA ILE A 24 0.71 -9.97 0.41
C ILE A 24 -0.50 -9.98 1.38
N ALA A 25 -1.62 -9.39 0.97
CA ALA A 25 -2.87 -9.42 1.72
C ALA A 25 -3.34 -10.86 1.96
N GLY A 26 -3.34 -11.68 0.92
CA GLY A 26 -3.71 -13.08 0.98
C GLY A 26 -2.81 -13.87 1.91
N LEU A 27 -1.50 -13.62 1.89
CA LEU A 27 -0.56 -14.22 2.83
C LEU A 27 -0.83 -13.76 4.27
N LEU A 28 -1.09 -12.47 4.49
CA LEU A 28 -1.40 -11.93 5.82
C LEU A 28 -2.70 -12.54 6.39
N ILE A 29 -3.74 -12.66 5.56
CA ILE A 29 -5.04 -13.23 5.94
C ILE A 29 -4.91 -14.75 6.19
N ASN A 30 -4.20 -15.47 5.32
CA ASN A 30 -4.09 -16.93 5.38
C ASN A 30 -3.15 -17.41 6.49
N ASN A 31 -2.00 -16.74 6.66
CA ASN A 31 -1.01 -17.07 7.69
C ASN A 31 -1.55 -16.76 9.11
N LYS A 32 -2.43 -15.76 9.22
CA LYS A 32 -3.06 -15.36 10.47
C LYS A 32 -4.50 -15.86 10.52
N ARG A 33 -4.70 -17.20 10.59
CA ARG A 33 -6.01 -17.93 10.71
C ARG A 33 -7.06 -17.34 11.69
N SER A 34 -6.77 -16.29 12.44
CA SER A 34 -7.75 -15.45 13.13
C SER A 34 -8.37 -14.46 12.14
N SER A 35 -9.68 -14.55 11.90
CA SER A 35 -10.50 -13.55 11.21
C SER A 35 -10.04 -12.09 11.48
N VAL A 36 -9.13 -11.58 10.65
CA VAL A 36 -8.68 -10.20 10.74
C VAL A 36 -9.67 -9.40 9.90
N CYS A 37 -10.33 -8.42 10.51
CA CYS A 37 -11.29 -7.60 9.78
C CYS A 37 -10.64 -7.03 8.50
N PRO A 38 -11.30 -7.08 7.34
CA PRO A 38 -10.77 -6.53 6.08
C PRO A 38 -10.31 -5.08 6.21
N SER A 39 -10.95 -4.31 7.09
CA SER A 39 -10.56 -2.95 7.46
C SER A 39 -9.17 -2.85 8.10
N THR A 40 -8.79 -3.81 8.94
CA THR A 40 -7.47 -3.88 9.57
C THR A 40 -6.41 -4.27 8.56
N VAL A 41 -6.71 -5.22 7.67
CA VAL A 41 -5.79 -5.63 6.59
C VAL A 41 -5.47 -4.45 5.68
N ASN A 42 -6.49 -3.68 5.29
CA ASN A 42 -6.30 -2.50 4.46
C ASN A 42 -5.40 -1.44 5.12
N LYS A 43 -5.56 -1.22 6.44
CA LYS A 43 -4.70 -0.31 7.20
C LYS A 43 -3.24 -0.79 7.25
N VAL A 44 -3.03 -2.09 7.47
CA VAL A 44 -1.68 -2.68 7.52
C VAL A 44 -1.00 -2.57 6.16
N ILE A 45 -1.70 -2.86 5.07
CA ILE A 45 -1.18 -2.71 3.70
C ILE A 45 -0.84 -1.25 3.41
N PHE A 46 -1.73 -0.32 3.77
CA PHE A 46 -1.49 1.10 3.60
C PHE A 46 -0.23 1.57 4.32
N ILE A 47 -0.05 1.17 5.58
CA ILE A 47 1.16 1.50 6.37
C ILE A 47 2.38 0.81 5.78
N HIS A 48 2.27 -0.44 5.33
CA HIS A 48 3.39 -1.19 4.72
C HIS A 48 3.90 -0.48 3.45
N ASP A 49 3.00 -0.12 2.53
CA ASP A 49 3.38 0.49 1.26
C ASP A 49 3.81 1.96 1.40
N ASN A 50 3.37 2.64 2.47
CA ASN A 50 3.72 4.03 2.76
C ASN A 50 4.62 4.16 3.99
N TYR A 51 5.32 3.09 4.39
CA TYR A 51 6.06 3.05 5.66
C TYR A 51 7.10 4.18 5.76
N GLU A 52 7.80 4.48 4.67
CA GLU A 52 8.79 5.56 4.62
C GLU A 52 8.16 6.96 4.80
N LEU A 53 6.97 7.18 4.24
CA LEU A 53 6.22 8.43 4.38
C LEU A 53 5.66 8.56 5.80
N CYS A 54 5.07 7.49 6.34
CA CYS A 54 4.54 7.46 7.70
C CYS A 54 5.64 7.63 8.74
N LYS A 55 6.84 7.10 8.48
CA LYS A 55 8.01 7.27 9.35
C LYS A 55 8.43 8.74 9.43
N GLN A 56 8.49 9.45 8.30
CA GLN A 56 8.82 10.87 8.27
C GLN A 56 7.79 11.75 9.00
N ILE A 57 6.51 11.38 8.95
CA ILE A 57 5.45 12.08 9.72
C ILE A 57 5.65 11.86 11.22
N CYS A 58 5.89 10.61 11.65
CA CYS A 58 6.08 10.29 13.06
C CYS A 58 7.38 10.90 13.63
N ASP A 59 8.44 10.96 12.82
CA ASP A 59 9.70 11.62 13.19
C ASP A 59 9.55 13.16 13.25
N ALA A 60 8.63 13.75 12.48
CA ALA A 60 8.30 15.18 12.53
C ALA A 60 7.45 15.57 13.75
N ASP A 61 6.65 14.64 14.29
CA ASP A 61 5.87 14.84 15.51
C ASP A 61 6.70 14.69 16.81
N SER A 62 7.97 14.27 16.70
CA SER A 62 8.94 14.23 17.82
C SER A 62 9.91 15.42 17.87
N GLN A 63 9.72 16.45 17.04
CA GLN A 63 10.40 17.75 17.17
C GLN A 63 9.49 18.84 17.73
#